data_AF-A0A1D6NSG1-F1
#
_entry.id   AF-A0A1D6NSG1-F1
#
_cell.length_a   1.000
_cell.length_b   1.000
_cell.length_c   1.000
_cell.angle_alpha   90.00
_cell.angle_beta   90.00
_cell.angle_gamma   90.00
#
_symmetry.space_group_name_H-M   'P 1'
#
loop_
_entity.id
_entity.type
_entity.pdbx_description
1 polymer ?
#
loop_
_entity_poly.entity_id
_entity_poly.type
_entity_poly.pdbx_seq_one_letter_code
_entity_poly.pdbx_strand_id
1 'polypeptide(L)'
;MGSAISDRHIRDLAHPASHDGEPQSALDRRSQIHHRLTTRAAWSGGVHRRYYKTSGYGRCYGNSTGPPCAGWVEMMVPVFSRAAWRCVWHMIQNDLIYAWCMDYMLGYCAQGDRSRNVGVVDSQYVLHRGIPTLDDDGKATTTAATSALGTADRLAVRQQSYTELQLFNRRWKKAVAEDWCWTDPYPNPGTTTG
;
A
#
# COMPACT_ATOMS: atom_id res chain seq x y z
N MET A 1 -24.93 -7.39 8.40
CA MET A 1 -24.82 -5.91 8.49
C MET A 1 -23.36 -5.54 8.27
N GLY A 2 -22.91 -5.49 7.01
CA GLY A 2 -21.60 -4.92 6.73
C GLY A 2 -21.78 -3.42 6.81
N SER A 3 -21.20 -2.77 7.81
CA SER A 3 -21.15 -1.30 7.82
C SER A 3 -20.38 -0.93 6.55
N ALA A 4 -21.11 -0.50 5.53
CA ALA A 4 -20.55 0.29 4.46
C ALA A 4 -19.75 1.40 5.14
N ILE A 5 -18.61 1.75 4.54
CA ILE A 5 -17.82 2.95 4.87
C ILE A 5 -18.82 4.00 5.35
N SER A 6 -18.91 4.22 6.65
CA SER A 6 -19.84 5.22 7.16
C SER A 6 -19.36 6.51 6.52
N ASP A 7 -20.24 7.23 5.82
CA ASP A 7 -19.93 8.49 5.12
C ASP A 7 -19.11 9.47 5.98
N ARG A 8 -19.18 9.32 7.32
CA ARG A 8 -18.36 10.07 8.27
C ARG A 8 -16.85 9.81 8.13
N HIS A 9 -16.42 8.60 7.79
CA HIS A 9 -15.00 8.22 7.81
C HIS A 9 -14.21 8.74 6.60
N ILE A 10 -14.83 8.89 5.43
CA ILE A 10 -14.17 9.57 4.29
C ILE A 10 -13.87 11.03 4.63
N ARG A 11 -14.76 11.69 5.38
CA ARG A 11 -14.55 13.07 5.84
C ARG A 11 -13.37 13.20 6.79
N ASP A 12 -13.10 12.18 7.60
CA ASP A 12 -11.94 12.18 8.50
C ASP A 12 -10.61 12.11 7.73
N LEU A 13 -10.60 11.65 6.47
CA LEU A 13 -9.40 11.67 5.61
C LEU A 13 -8.94 13.12 5.30
N ALA A 14 -9.82 14.12 5.41
CA ALA A 14 -9.60 15.47 4.88
C ALA A 14 -9.04 16.50 5.87
N HIS A 15 -8.72 16.14 7.13
CA HIS A 15 -8.28 17.11 8.14
C HIS A 15 -6.74 17.32 8.18
N PRO A 16 -6.26 18.58 8.11
CA PRO A 16 -4.83 18.91 8.16
C PRO A 16 -4.26 18.96 9.60
N ALA A 17 -3.12 18.30 9.82
CA ALA A 17 -2.27 18.48 11.01
C ALA A 17 -0.78 18.29 10.64
N SER A 18 0.11 18.68 11.56
CA SER A 18 1.56 18.93 11.43
C SER A 18 2.44 17.85 10.75
N HIS A 19 3.29 18.32 9.82
CA HIS A 19 4.60 17.90 9.28
C HIS A 19 5.13 16.45 9.22
N ASP A 20 4.49 15.45 9.83
CA ASP A 20 4.98 14.07 9.79
C ASP A 20 4.07 13.27 8.86
N GLY A 21 4.58 12.92 7.67
CA GLY A 21 3.85 12.12 6.68
C GLY A 21 3.86 10.63 7.01
N GLU A 22 3.83 9.79 5.97
CA GLU A 22 3.90 8.31 6.09
C GLU A 22 5.29 7.81 5.66
N PRO A 23 6.26 7.74 6.58
CA PRO A 23 7.50 7.05 6.30
C PRO A 23 7.35 5.52 6.31
N GLN A 24 8.26 4.82 5.63
CA GLN A 24 8.51 3.39 5.78
C GLN A 24 10.01 3.17 5.89
N SER A 25 10.47 2.27 6.77
CA SER A 25 11.88 1.87 6.74
C SER A 25 12.23 1.18 5.43
N ALA A 26 13.35 1.56 4.82
CA ALA A 26 13.81 0.91 3.60
C ALA A 26 14.07 -0.58 3.83
N LEU A 27 13.86 -1.38 2.79
CA LEU A 27 14.24 -2.78 2.79
C LEU A 27 15.72 -2.92 2.39
N ASP A 28 16.47 -3.70 3.18
CA ASP A 28 17.80 -4.15 2.80
C ASP A 28 17.73 -4.85 1.44
N ARG A 29 18.76 -4.69 0.58
CA ARG A 29 18.79 -5.28 -0.76
C ARG A 29 18.76 -6.82 -0.76
N ARG A 30 19.06 -7.44 0.38
CA ARG A 30 18.96 -8.89 0.61
C ARG A 30 17.55 -9.34 0.98
N SER A 31 16.60 -8.41 1.13
CA SER A 31 15.20 -8.71 1.42
C SER A 31 14.49 -9.26 0.20
N GLN A 32 13.36 -9.95 0.42
CA GLN A 32 12.39 -10.17 -0.65
C GLN A 32 11.69 -8.84 -0.94
N ILE A 33 11.87 -8.32 -2.16
CA ILE A 33 11.40 -7.00 -2.56
C ILE A 33 10.27 -7.17 -3.59
N HIS A 34 9.09 -6.63 -3.28
CA HIS A 34 7.97 -6.58 -4.22
C HIS A 34 7.99 -5.30 -5.06
N HIS A 35 8.23 -4.16 -4.42
CA HIS A 35 8.24 -2.85 -5.06
C HIS A 35 9.61 -2.20 -4.90
N ARG A 36 10.26 -1.84 -6.02
CA ARG A 36 11.62 -1.29 -5.97
C ARG A 36 11.74 0.05 -5.23
N LEU A 37 10.63 0.79 -5.09
CA LEU A 37 10.59 2.00 -4.28
C LEU A 37 10.90 1.71 -2.80
N THR A 38 10.62 0.52 -2.26
CA THR A 38 10.91 0.24 -0.84
C THR A 38 12.34 -0.18 -0.61
N THR A 39 13.15 -0.35 -1.66
CA THR A 39 14.54 -0.78 -1.54
C THR A 39 15.43 0.36 -1.10
N ARG A 40 16.35 0.09 -0.17
CA ARG A 40 17.32 1.08 0.31
C ARG A 40 18.09 1.74 -0.84
N ALA A 41 17.95 3.06 -0.92
CA ALA A 41 18.72 3.94 -1.77
C ALA A 41 20.01 4.34 -1.04
N ALA A 42 21.16 3.87 -1.52
CA ALA A 42 22.44 4.11 -0.86
C ALA A 42 22.85 5.59 -0.80
N TRP A 43 22.30 6.43 -1.67
CA TRP A 43 22.73 7.83 -1.88
C TRP A 43 21.66 8.87 -1.53
N SER A 44 20.51 8.49 -0.98
CA SER A 44 19.41 9.43 -0.73
C SER A 44 19.64 10.37 0.46
N GLY A 45 20.66 10.11 1.30
CA GLY A 45 21.02 10.94 2.45
C GLY A 45 20.03 10.90 3.62
N GLY A 46 18.95 10.13 3.54
CA GLY A 46 18.02 9.96 4.66
C GLY A 46 16.68 9.37 4.28
N VAL A 47 15.94 10.03 3.39
CA VAL A 47 14.62 9.58 2.92
C VAL A 47 14.52 9.78 1.41
N HIS A 48 14.11 8.76 0.68
CA HIS A 48 13.72 8.91 -0.71
C HIS A 48 12.21 8.74 -0.87
N ARG A 49 11.61 9.43 -1.84
CA ARG A 49 10.15 9.46 -2.03
C ARG A 49 9.70 8.96 -3.39
N ARG A 50 10.66 8.67 -4.26
CA ARG A 50 10.42 8.37 -5.67
C ARG A 50 11.38 7.33 -6.21
N TYR A 51 10.89 6.56 -7.16
CA TYR A 51 11.64 5.55 -7.89
C TYR A 51 11.52 5.79 -9.39
N TYR A 52 12.60 5.54 -10.13
CA TYR A 52 12.65 5.72 -11.57
C TYR A 52 12.83 4.37 -12.28
N LYS A 53 12.02 4.15 -13.31
CA LYS A 53 12.08 2.96 -14.16
C LYS A 53 11.66 3.31 -15.57
N THR A 54 12.61 3.28 -16.50
CA THR A 54 12.39 3.70 -17.88
C THR A 54 12.03 2.53 -18.81
N SER A 55 12.26 1.28 -18.40
CA SER A 55 12.08 0.08 -19.22
C SER A 55 11.09 -0.93 -18.61
N GLY A 56 10.47 -1.76 -19.46
CA GLY A 56 9.50 -2.80 -19.06
C GLY A 56 8.12 -2.27 -18.63
N TYR A 57 7.31 -3.15 -18.03
CA TYR A 57 6.00 -2.81 -17.47
C TYR A 57 6.12 -2.02 -16.17
N GLY A 58 5.17 -1.11 -15.90
CA GLY A 58 5.17 -0.26 -14.69
C GLY A 58 6.29 0.77 -14.69
N ARG A 59 6.37 1.60 -15.75
CA ARG A 59 7.39 2.64 -15.89
C ARG A 59 7.11 3.80 -14.93
N CYS A 60 8.19 4.35 -14.38
CA CYS A 60 8.17 5.50 -13.48
C CYS A 60 9.08 6.59 -14.04
N TYR A 61 8.47 7.63 -14.58
CA TYR A 61 9.13 8.80 -15.20
C TYR A 61 9.12 10.00 -14.24
N GLY A 62 9.76 11.09 -14.65
CA GLY A 62 9.79 12.36 -13.90
C GLY A 62 8.40 12.93 -13.56
N ASN A 63 7.41 12.70 -14.41
CA ASN A 63 6.03 13.14 -14.20
C ASN A 63 5.15 12.11 -13.44
N SER A 64 5.68 10.94 -13.05
CA SER A 64 4.92 9.92 -12.30
C SER A 64 4.79 10.31 -10.82
N THR A 65 3.68 10.93 -10.44
CA THR A 65 3.40 11.41 -9.06
C THR A 65 2.62 10.44 -8.19
N GLY A 66 2.19 9.31 -8.75
CA GLY A 66 1.39 8.30 -8.05
C GLY A 66 2.11 6.99 -7.77
N PRO A 67 1.46 6.10 -6.99
CA PRO A 67 1.97 4.79 -6.67
C PRO A 67 2.09 3.90 -7.91
N PRO A 68 3.08 2.97 -7.93
CA PRO A 68 4.11 2.77 -6.91
C PRO A 68 5.36 3.65 -7.14
N CYS A 69 5.28 4.67 -8.00
CA CYS A 69 6.44 5.48 -8.42
C CYS A 69 6.80 6.58 -7.43
N ALA A 70 5.79 7.16 -6.78
CA ALA A 70 5.91 8.21 -5.79
C ALA A 70 4.72 8.15 -4.83
N GLY A 71 4.90 8.69 -3.63
CA GLY A 71 3.79 8.83 -2.70
C GLY A 71 3.22 7.50 -2.19
N TRP A 72 4.07 6.48 -2.07
CA TRP A 72 3.65 5.10 -1.83
C TRP A 72 4.57 4.43 -0.81
N VAL A 73 3.95 3.65 0.08
CA VAL A 73 4.59 2.77 1.06
C VAL A 73 3.86 1.44 1.07
N GLU A 74 4.58 0.37 1.38
CA GLU A 74 4.06 -0.98 1.59
C GLU A 74 3.76 -1.17 3.09
N MET A 75 2.57 -1.65 3.45
CA MET A 75 2.11 -1.91 4.83
C MET A 75 2.82 -3.12 5.46
N MET A 76 4.15 -3.19 5.34
CA MET A 76 4.98 -4.15 6.04
C MET A 76 5.66 -3.50 7.23
N VAL A 77 6.20 -2.30 7.04
CA VAL A 77 6.89 -1.52 8.08
C VAL A 77 6.65 0.00 7.91
N PRO A 78 5.41 0.48 7.69
CA PRO A 78 5.15 1.91 7.71
C PRO A 78 5.21 2.44 9.15
N VAL A 79 5.65 3.68 9.27
CA VAL A 79 5.58 4.48 10.48
C VAL A 79 4.69 5.65 10.13
N PHE A 80 3.64 5.87 10.93
CA PHE A 80 2.66 6.91 10.66
C PHE A 80 2.78 8.02 11.70
N SER A 81 2.49 9.25 11.30
CA SER A 81 2.09 10.25 12.28
C SER A 81 0.79 9.83 12.97
N ARG A 82 0.52 10.38 14.14
CA ARG A 82 -0.72 10.07 14.88
C ARG A 82 -1.98 10.37 14.07
N ALA A 83 -1.95 11.40 13.25
CA ALA A 83 -3.09 11.81 12.44
C ALA A 83 -3.25 10.92 11.19
N ALA A 84 -2.15 10.65 10.47
CA ALA A 84 -2.16 9.68 9.38
C ALA A 84 -2.61 8.29 9.87
N TRP A 85 -2.13 7.84 11.04
CA TRP A 85 -2.55 6.58 11.63
C TRP A 85 -4.06 6.52 11.90
N ARG A 86 -4.67 7.60 12.39
CA ARG A 86 -6.11 7.62 12.62
C ARG A 86 -6.88 7.39 11.33
N CYS A 87 -6.49 8.07 10.26
CA CYS A 87 -7.03 7.92 8.91
C CYS A 87 -6.85 6.47 8.39
N VAL A 88 -5.63 5.93 8.47
CA VAL A 88 -5.29 4.55 8.06
C VAL A 88 -6.05 3.50 8.88
N TRP A 89 -6.18 3.71 10.18
CA TRP A 89 -6.92 2.83 11.07
C TRP A 89 -8.39 2.71 10.70
N HIS A 90 -9.01 3.82 10.25
CA HIS A 90 -10.37 3.77 9.72
C HIS A 90 -10.42 3.03 8.38
N MET A 91 -9.43 3.15 7.49
CA MET A 91 -9.38 2.32 6.28
C MET A 91 -9.26 0.82 6.61
N ILE A 92 -8.39 0.44 7.55
CA ILE A 92 -8.19 -0.95 7.98
C ILE A 92 -9.47 -1.56 8.55
N GLN A 93 -10.16 -0.85 9.44
CA GLN A 93 -11.39 -1.37 10.04
C GLN A 93 -12.52 -1.58 9.02
N ASN A 94 -12.62 -0.70 8.03
CA ASN A 94 -13.64 -0.84 6.98
C ASN A 94 -13.27 -1.95 5.99
N ASP A 95 -11.98 -2.27 5.86
CA ASP A 95 -11.44 -3.16 4.85
C ASP A 95 -10.21 -3.91 5.39
N LEU A 96 -10.43 -5.07 6.02
CA LEU A 96 -9.40 -6.07 6.34
C LEU A 96 -8.85 -6.79 5.08
N ILE A 97 -8.88 -6.10 3.95
CA ILE A 97 -8.41 -6.58 2.65
C ILE A 97 -6.92 -6.82 2.79
N TYR A 98 -6.46 -7.97 2.29
CA TYR A 98 -5.04 -8.27 2.12
C TYR A 98 -4.28 -7.02 1.65
N ALA A 99 -3.34 -6.56 2.49
CA ALA A 99 -2.86 -5.17 2.57
C ALA A 99 -2.35 -4.55 1.24
N TRP A 100 -2.01 -5.37 0.25
CA TRP A 100 -1.50 -4.94 -1.05
C TRP A 100 -2.38 -3.89 -1.73
N CYS A 101 -3.69 -3.96 -1.53
CA CYS A 101 -4.64 -3.01 -2.12
C CYS A 101 -4.65 -1.69 -1.34
N MET A 102 -4.58 -1.81 -0.01
CA MET A 102 -4.58 -0.68 0.91
C MET A 102 -3.34 0.19 0.71
N ASP A 103 -2.20 -0.43 0.37
CA ASP A 103 -0.95 0.26 0.06
C ASP A 103 -1.12 1.35 -1.02
N TYR A 104 -2.02 1.14 -2.00
CA TYR A 104 -2.32 2.14 -3.04
C TYR A 104 -3.15 3.34 -2.53
N MET A 105 -3.81 3.20 -1.39
CA MET A 105 -4.66 4.21 -0.78
C MET A 105 -4.05 4.87 0.45
N LEU A 106 -2.97 4.33 1.04
CA LEU A 106 -2.30 4.93 2.20
C LEU A 106 -1.94 6.40 1.96
N GLY A 107 -1.44 6.75 0.78
CA GLY A 107 -1.11 8.12 0.43
C GLY A 107 -2.26 9.15 0.54
N TYR A 108 -3.53 8.74 0.63
CA TYR A 108 -4.64 9.65 0.95
C TYR A 108 -4.62 10.13 2.41
N CYS A 109 -3.99 9.37 3.30
CA CYS A 109 -3.78 9.71 4.71
C CYS A 109 -2.48 10.49 4.97
N ALA A 110 -1.68 10.76 3.94
CA ALA A 110 -0.38 11.42 4.05
C ALA A 110 -0.44 12.93 4.32
N GLN A 111 -1.62 13.49 4.57
CA GLN A 111 -1.83 14.87 5.02
C GLN A 111 -1.18 15.93 4.11
N GLY A 112 -1.68 16.09 2.89
CA GLY A 112 -1.09 16.94 1.86
C GLY A 112 -0.56 16.08 0.72
N ASP A 113 0.35 16.62 -0.10
CA ASP A 113 0.87 15.93 -1.28
C ASP A 113 1.62 14.65 -0.88
N ARG A 114 1.03 13.48 -1.18
CA ARG A 114 1.64 12.18 -0.93
C ARG A 114 3.06 12.07 -1.47
N SER A 115 3.37 12.68 -2.61
CA SER A 115 4.71 12.60 -3.21
C SER A 115 5.79 13.32 -2.39
N ARG A 116 5.37 14.19 -1.46
CA ARG A 116 6.23 14.93 -0.53
C ARG A 116 6.18 14.41 0.89
N ASN A 117 5.10 13.76 1.29
CA ASN A 117 4.88 13.35 2.67
C ASN A 117 5.11 11.85 2.89
N VAL A 118 4.83 11.04 1.89
CA VAL A 118 5.12 9.60 1.91
C VAL A 118 6.54 9.32 1.42
N GLY A 119 7.28 8.46 2.11
CA GLY A 119 8.67 8.23 1.78
C GLY A 119 9.30 7.03 2.47
N VAL A 120 10.46 6.64 2.00
CA VAL A 120 11.20 5.47 2.47
C VAL A 120 12.49 5.95 3.14
N VAL A 121 12.64 5.63 4.42
CA VAL A 121 13.75 6.01 5.29
C VAL A 121 14.94 5.06 5.08
N ASP A 122 16.03 5.58 4.54
CA ASP A 122 17.23 4.81 4.18
C ASP A 122 18.28 4.72 5.29
N SER A 123 18.18 5.59 6.30
CA SER A 123 19.06 5.61 7.47
C SER A 123 18.80 4.43 8.42
N GLN A 124 17.54 3.99 8.51
CA GLN A 124 17.10 2.85 9.32
C GLN A 124 16.33 1.88 8.42
N TYR A 125 17.02 0.84 7.97
CA TYR A 125 16.48 -0.15 7.06
C TYR A 125 16.25 -1.48 7.77
N VAL A 126 15.31 -2.26 7.24
CA VAL A 126 14.89 -3.55 7.78
C VAL A 126 15.23 -4.64 6.78
N LEU A 127 15.74 -5.77 7.29
CA LEU A 127 15.88 -6.99 6.50
C LEU A 127 14.58 -7.79 6.58
N HIS A 128 13.82 -7.83 5.49
CA HIS A 128 12.61 -8.64 5.41
C HIS A 128 12.84 -9.90 4.56
N ARG A 129 12.86 -11.07 5.22
CA ARG A 129 13.21 -12.34 4.55
C ARG A 129 12.07 -12.96 3.73
N GLY A 130 10.84 -12.46 3.86
CA GLY A 130 9.69 -12.99 3.11
C GLY A 130 9.32 -14.43 3.48
N ILE A 131 9.70 -14.88 4.68
CA ILE A 131 9.41 -16.25 5.14
C ILE A 131 7.90 -16.37 5.33
N PRO A 132 7.21 -17.27 4.61
CA PRO A 132 5.78 -17.46 4.77
C PRO A 132 5.46 -17.96 6.18
N THR A 133 4.51 -17.31 6.86
CA THR A 133 4.12 -17.65 8.25
C THR A 133 3.45 -19.02 8.36
N LEU A 134 2.84 -19.51 7.28
CA LEU A 134 2.15 -20.79 7.20
C LEU A 134 2.82 -21.69 6.14
N ASP A 135 4.15 -21.73 6.12
CA ASP A 135 4.86 -22.84 5.50
C ASP A 135 4.96 -23.98 6.50
N ASP A 136 4.75 -25.21 6.05
CA ASP A 136 5.16 -26.36 6.83
C ASP A 136 6.70 -26.38 6.77
N ASP A 137 7.38 -26.35 7.92
CA ASP A 137 8.83 -26.11 8.07
C ASP A 137 9.74 -27.21 7.45
N GLY A 138 9.33 -27.85 6.36
CA GLY A 138 10.04 -28.94 5.70
C GLY A 138 10.19 -30.19 6.57
N LYS A 139 9.51 -30.24 7.72
CA LYS A 139 9.67 -31.31 8.72
C LYS A 139 8.60 -32.38 8.62
N ALA A 140 7.40 -32.08 8.12
CA ALA A 140 6.52 -33.15 7.68
C ALA A 140 7.05 -33.67 6.35
N THR A 141 7.03 -34.98 6.19
CA THR A 141 7.39 -35.68 4.97
C THR A 141 6.51 -35.18 3.83
N THR A 142 6.95 -34.12 3.13
CA THR A 142 6.18 -33.49 2.05
C THR A 142 6.06 -34.49 0.92
N THR A 143 4.96 -35.23 0.94
CA THR A 143 4.57 -36.07 -0.18
C THR A 143 4.15 -35.14 -1.32
N ALA A 144 4.33 -35.55 -2.58
CA ALA A 144 3.87 -34.78 -3.74
C ALA A 144 2.38 -34.36 -3.63
N ALA A 145 1.56 -35.16 -2.93
CA ALA A 145 0.17 -34.82 -2.63
C ALA A 145 0.04 -33.64 -1.65
N THR A 146 0.84 -33.60 -0.57
CA THR A 146 0.83 -32.51 0.43
C THR A 146 1.37 -31.21 -0.17
N SER A 147 2.42 -31.26 -1.00
CA SER A 147 2.90 -30.06 -1.70
C SER A 147 1.90 -29.56 -2.74
N ALA A 148 1.23 -30.46 -3.47
CA ALA A 148 0.18 -30.08 -4.41
C ALA A 148 -1.02 -29.46 -3.70
N LEU A 149 -1.47 -30.03 -2.56
CA LEU A 149 -2.50 -29.46 -1.70
C LEU A 149 -2.10 -28.08 -1.18
N GLY A 150 -0.92 -27.95 -0.57
CA GLY A 150 -0.42 -26.65 -0.08
C GLY A 150 -0.26 -25.61 -1.20
N THR A 151 0.08 -26.04 -2.42
CA THR A 151 0.11 -25.15 -3.59
C THR A 151 -1.29 -24.74 -4.02
N ALA A 152 -2.26 -25.66 -4.03
CA ALA A 152 -3.66 -25.37 -4.33
C ALA A 152 -4.27 -24.41 -3.30
N ASP A 153 -3.98 -24.60 -2.01
CA ASP A 153 -4.43 -23.72 -0.93
C ASP A 153 -3.83 -22.32 -1.08
N ARG A 154 -2.53 -22.21 -1.40
CA ARG A 154 -1.88 -20.92 -1.70
C ARG A 154 -2.50 -20.22 -2.91
N LEU A 155 -2.85 -20.97 -3.94
CA LEU A 155 -3.54 -20.43 -5.12
C LEU A 155 -4.96 -19.97 -4.76
N ALA A 156 -5.69 -20.71 -3.93
CA ALA A 156 -7.01 -20.33 -3.46
C ALA A 156 -6.97 -19.06 -2.60
N VAL A 157 -6.00 -18.95 -1.68
CA VAL A 157 -5.77 -17.73 -0.89
C VAL A 157 -5.45 -16.54 -1.79
N ARG A 158 -4.58 -16.73 -2.79
CA ARG A 158 -4.27 -15.68 -3.77
C ARG A 158 -5.48 -15.29 -4.63
N GLN A 159 -6.32 -16.24 -5.02
CA GLN A 159 -7.54 -15.96 -5.76
C GLN A 159 -8.53 -15.18 -4.90
N GLN A 160 -8.66 -15.55 -3.62
CA GLN A 160 -9.49 -14.84 -2.65
C GLN A 160 -9.00 -13.40 -2.47
N SER A 161 -7.68 -13.17 -2.36
CA SER A 161 -7.13 -11.81 -2.23
C SER A 161 -7.45 -10.92 -3.45
N TYR A 162 -7.47 -11.48 -4.67
CA TYR A 162 -7.91 -10.74 -5.85
C TYR A 162 -9.41 -10.44 -5.87
N THR A 163 -10.24 -11.34 -5.37
CA THR A 163 -11.68 -11.13 -5.25
C THR A 163 -11.98 -10.02 -4.25
N GLU A 164 -11.28 -10.05 -3.11
CA GLU A 164 -11.34 -9.02 -2.08
C GLU A 164 -10.90 -7.65 -2.60
N LEU A 165 -9.78 -7.57 -3.35
CA LEU A 165 -9.35 -6.35 -4.04
C LEU A 165 -10.46 -5.74 -4.91
N GLN A 166 -11.17 -6.56 -5.69
CA GLN A 166 -12.25 -6.07 -6.53
C GLN A 166 -13.41 -5.51 -5.69
N LEU A 167 -13.72 -6.16 -4.57
CA LEU A 167 -14.74 -5.69 -3.65
C LEU A 167 -14.34 -4.37 -2.99
N PHE A 168 -13.09 -4.24 -2.53
CA PHE A 168 -12.51 -3.00 -2.02
C PHE A 168 -12.68 -1.84 -3.01
N ASN A 169 -12.20 -2.04 -4.24
CA ASN A 169 -12.27 -1.01 -5.27
C ASN A 169 -13.71 -0.59 -5.59
N ARG A 170 -14.67 -1.52 -5.56
CA ARG A 170 -16.09 -1.22 -5.75
C ARG A 170 -16.63 -0.38 -4.59
N ARG A 171 -16.31 -0.75 -3.34
CA ARG A 171 -16.71 0.01 -2.15
C ARG A 171 -16.11 1.41 -2.13
N TRP A 172 -14.82 1.54 -2.43
CA TRP A 172 -14.14 2.82 -2.55
C TRP A 172 -14.82 3.73 -3.57
N LYS A 173 -15.04 3.22 -4.81
CA LYS A 173 -15.73 3.99 -5.86
C LYS A 173 -17.14 4.40 -5.46
N LYS A 174 -17.88 3.50 -4.82
CA LYS A 174 -19.24 3.79 -4.35
C LYS A 174 -19.23 4.90 -3.30
N ALA A 175 -18.36 4.79 -2.31
CA ALA A 175 -18.28 5.77 -1.22
C ALA A 175 -17.82 7.16 -1.73
N VAL A 176 -16.89 7.19 -2.69
CA VAL A 176 -16.51 8.42 -3.41
C VAL A 176 -17.70 9.03 -4.17
N ALA A 177 -18.54 8.21 -4.82
CA ALA A 177 -19.70 8.71 -5.58
C ALA A 177 -20.84 9.20 -4.67
N GLU A 178 -21.01 8.61 -3.49
CA GLU A 178 -22.02 9.00 -2.52
C GLU A 178 -21.61 10.26 -1.73
N ASP A 179 -20.32 10.50 -1.56
CA ASP A 179 -19.80 11.71 -0.92
C ASP A 179 -19.62 12.87 -1.92
N TRP A 180 -20.72 13.56 -2.22
CA TRP A 180 -20.75 14.68 -3.18
C TRP A 180 -19.83 15.85 -2.84
N CYS A 181 -19.38 15.99 -1.58
CA CYS A 181 -18.45 17.04 -1.17
C CYS A 181 -16.97 16.59 -1.23
N TRP A 182 -16.73 15.30 -1.42
CA TRP A 182 -15.38 14.77 -1.56
C TRP A 182 -14.81 15.09 -2.94
N THR A 183 -13.59 15.60 -2.97
CA THR A 183 -12.82 15.85 -4.19
C THR A 183 -11.56 15.01 -4.13
N ASP A 184 -11.29 14.23 -5.17
CA ASP A 184 -10.05 13.45 -5.26
C ASP A 184 -8.84 14.41 -5.27
N PRO A 185 -7.96 14.38 -4.24
CA PRO A 185 -6.74 15.18 -4.25
C PRO A 185 -5.71 14.73 -5.30
N TYR A 186 -5.87 13.53 -5.87
CA TYR A 186 -4.95 12.92 -6.83
C TYR A 186 -5.67 12.44 -8.10
N PRO A 187 -6.39 13.32 -8.80
CA PRO A 187 -7.17 12.91 -9.97
C PRO A 187 -6.23 12.29 -11.01
N ASN A 188 -6.64 11.16 -11.58
CA ASN A 188 -5.90 10.57 -12.69
C ASN A 188 -5.86 11.60 -13.84
N PRO A 189 -4.68 11.86 -14.45
CA PRO A 189 -4.56 12.88 -15.49
C PRO A 189 -5.43 12.60 -16.74
N GLY A 190 -5.95 11.38 -16.90
CA GLY A 190 -6.91 11.03 -17.96
C GLY A 190 -8.39 11.18 -17.59
N THR A 191 -8.72 11.63 -16.38
CA THR A 191 -10.09 11.78 -15.88
C THR A 191 -10.39 13.23 -15.54
N THR A 192 -9.96 14.16 -16.38
CA THR A 192 -10.53 15.51 -16.38
C THR A 192 -11.96 15.42 -16.89
N THR A 193 -12.94 15.55 -16.00
CA THR A 193 -14.33 15.81 -16.35
C THR A 193 -14.39 17.14 -17.10
N GLY A 194 -14.55 17.06 -18.42
CA GLY A 194 -15.02 18.18 -19.23
C GLY A 194 -16.51 18.39 -19.02
#